data_AF-A0A9X4H2G1-F1
#
_entry.id   AF-A0A9X4H2G1-F1
#
_cell.length_a   1.000
_cell.length_b   1.000
_cell.length_c   1.000
_cell.angle_alpha   90.00
_cell.angle_beta   90.00
_cell.angle_gamma   90.00
#
_symmetry.space_group_name_H-M   'P 1'
#
loop_
_entity.id
_entity.type
_entity.pdbx_description
1 polymer ?
#
loop_
_entity_poly.entity_id
_entity_poly.type
_entity_poly.pdbx_seq_one_letter_code
_entity_poly.pdbx_strand_id
1 'polypeptide(L)' 'MAGTDELIAHLSKILADLRKAIDDSVAIRSRSKADAKSVAQIWESFLSEFIGYIMKKRRETGQNLLDGISFRNIWRR' A
#
# COMPACT_ATOMS: atom_id res chain seq x y z
N MET A 1 -11.06 -22.22 -7.82
CA MET A 1 -11.38 -20.92 -8.46
C MET A 1 -11.87 -19.88 -7.44
N ALA A 2 -12.68 -20.23 -6.43
CA ALA A 2 -13.20 -19.28 -5.43
C ALA A 2 -12.16 -18.43 -4.66
N GLY A 3 -11.02 -19.01 -4.26
CA GLY A 3 -10.06 -18.31 -3.39
C GLY A 3 -9.35 -17.10 -4.03
N THR A 4 -9.14 -17.10 -5.35
CA THR A 4 -8.50 -15.97 -6.03
C THR A 4 -9.49 -14.81 -6.21
N ASP A 5 -10.75 -15.12 -6.49
CA ASP A 5 -11.81 -14.11 -6.65
C ASP A 5 -12.09 -13.38 -5.33
N GLU A 6 -12.09 -14.10 -4.21
CA GLU A 6 -12.20 -13.51 -2.87
C GLU A 6 -11.02 -12.57 -2.56
N LEU A 7 -9.79 -12.97 -2.92
CA LEU A 7 -8.61 -12.12 -2.75
C LEU A 7 -8.71 -10.84 -3.60
N ILE A 8 -9.17 -10.95 -4.85
CA ILE A 8 -9.39 -9.79 -5.73
C ILE A 8 -10.42 -8.84 -5.13
N ALA A 9 -11.55 -9.36 -4.64
CA ALA A 9 -12.60 -8.56 -4.02
C ALA A 9 -12.07 -7.84 -2.76
N HIS A 10 -11.30 -8.54 -1.93
CA HIS A 10 -10.71 -7.97 -0.72
C HIS A 10 -9.72 -6.85 -1.03
N LEU A 11 -8.79 -7.08 -1.96
CA LEU A 11 -7.83 -6.07 -2.40
C LEU A 11 -8.51 -4.87 -3.07
N SER A 12 -9.58 -5.10 -3.84
CA SER A 12 -10.35 -4.02 -4.47
C SER A 12 -10.99 -3.10 -3.44
N LYS A 13 -11.51 -3.65 -2.33
CA LYS A 13 -12.06 -2.86 -1.22
C LYS A 13 -10.97 -2.02 -0.54
N ILE A 14 -9.83 -2.63 -0.22
CA ILE A 14 -8.68 -1.92 0.37
C ILE A 14 -8.20 -0.79 -0.54
N LEU A 15 -8.16 -1.01 -1.86
CA LEU A 15 -7.79 0.03 -2.82
C LEU A 15 -8.77 1.20 -2.84
N ALA A 16 -10.07 0.96 -2.65
CA ALA A 16 -11.06 2.04 -2.55
C ALA A 16 -10.81 2.91 -1.31
N ASP A 17 -10.53 2.29 -0.16
CA ASP A 17 -10.20 3.00 1.07
C ASP A 17 -8.87 3.77 0.95
N LEU A 18 -7.86 3.17 0.31
CA LEU A 18 -6.57 3.81 0.05
C LEU A 18 -6.69 5.02 -0.88
N ARG A 19 -7.56 4.97 -1.91
CA ARG A 19 -7.79 6.13 -2.79
C ARG A 19 -8.30 7.33 -2.00
N LYS A 20 -9.26 7.11 -1.10
CA LYS A 20 -9.76 8.17 -0.22
C LYS A 20 -8.65 8.73 0.67
N ALA A 21 -7.84 7.86 1.28
CA ALA A 21 -6.70 8.29 2.10
C ALA A 21 -5.66 9.11 1.30
N ILE A 22 -5.44 8.78 0.02
CA ILE A 22 -4.59 9.54 -0.88
C ILE A 22 -5.19 10.93 -1.17
N ASP A 23 -6.47 11.01 -1.50
CA ASP A 23 -7.16 12.27 -1.78
C ASP A 23 -7.12 13.20 -0.55
N ASP A 24 -7.40 12.66 0.63
CA ASP A 24 -7.30 13.38 1.91
C ASP A 24 -5.85 13.85 2.18
N SER A 25 -4.86 12.98 1.88
CA SER A 25 -3.44 13.31 2.03
C SER A 25 -3.01 14.47 1.13
N VAL A 26 -3.47 14.50 -0.12
CA VAL A 26 -3.18 15.59 -1.07
C VAL A 26 -3.81 16.89 -0.58
N ALA A 27 -5.07 16.85 -0.15
CA ALA A 27 -5.77 18.02 0.38
C ALA A 27 -5.05 18.59 1.61
N ILE A 28 -4.59 17.74 2.54
CA ILE A 28 -3.85 18.16 3.74
C ILE A 28 -2.47 18.69 3.38
N ARG A 29 -1.73 17.97 2.53
CA ARG A 29 -0.35 18.32 2.13
C ARG A 29 -0.26 19.70 1.47
N SER A 30 -1.31 20.12 0.78
CA SER A 30 -1.36 21.43 0.11
C SER A 30 -1.49 22.63 1.06
N ARG A 31 -1.84 22.42 2.34
CA ARG A 31 -2.13 23.49 3.30
C ARG A 31 -0.88 24.20 3.81
N SER A 32 0.20 23.46 4.08
CA SER A 32 1.45 24.02 4.59
C SER A 32 2.64 23.07 4.47
N LYS A 33 3.87 23.60 4.63
CA LYS A 33 5.09 22.78 4.70
C LYS A 33 5.11 21.85 5.92
N ALA A 34 4.49 22.26 7.03
CA ALA A 34 4.39 21.45 8.24
C ALA A 34 3.45 20.25 8.00
N ASP A 35 2.27 20.50 7.43
CA ASP A 35 1.31 19.45 7.06
C ASP A 35 1.91 18.47 6.04
N ALA A 36 2.68 18.97 5.07
CA ALA A 36 3.39 18.11 4.12
C ALA A 36 4.37 17.16 4.80
N LYS A 37 5.08 17.61 5.84
CA LYS A 37 5.97 16.77 6.64
C LYS A 37 5.18 15.75 7.46
N SER A 38 4.08 16.17 8.09
CA SER A 38 3.21 15.26 8.86
C SER A 38 2.60 14.17 7.99
N VAL A 39 2.10 14.51 6.80
CA VAL A 39 1.59 13.54 5.82
C VAL A 39 2.69 12.56 5.43
N ALA A 40 3.92 13.03 5.16
CA ALA A 40 5.05 12.14 4.85
C ALA A 40 5.32 11.13 5.98
N GLN A 41 5.36 11.57 7.23
CA GLN A 41 5.59 10.70 8.39
C GLN A 41 4.48 9.65 8.56
N ILE A 42 3.22 10.03 8.35
CA ILE A 42 2.08 9.09 8.38
C ILE A 42 2.24 8.00 7.32
N TRP A 43 2.61 8.38 6.09
CA TRP A 43 2.86 7.43 5.01
C TRP A 43 4.10 6.56 5.28
N GLU A 44 5.16 7.09 5.87
CA GLU A 44 6.34 6.30 6.27
C GLU A 44 5.97 5.22 7.30
N SER A 45 5.17 5.56 8.31
CA SER A 45 4.68 4.58 9.30
C SER A 45 3.81 3.50 8.63
N PHE A 46 2.83 3.89 7.82
CA PHE A 46 1.96 2.97 7.11
C PHE A 46 2.75 2.00 6.20
N LEU A 47 3.67 2.52 5.39
CA LEU A 47 4.47 1.72 4.47
C LEU A 47 5.41 0.78 5.23
N SER A 48 5.96 1.23 6.36
CA SER A 48 6.83 0.40 7.21
C SER A 48 6.07 -0.79 7.79
N GLU A 49 4.85 -0.57 8.29
CA GLU A 49 3.99 -1.66 8.79
C GLU A 49 3.57 -2.62 7.68
N PHE A 50 3.12 -2.08 6.54
CA PHE A 50 2.66 -2.89 5.40
C PHE A 50 3.79 -3.76 4.82
N ILE A 51 4.93 -3.16 4.47
CA ILE A 51 6.08 -3.89 3.92
C ILE A 51 6.65 -4.82 5.00
N GLY A 52 6.70 -4.37 6.26
CA GLY A 52 7.13 -5.19 7.39
C GLY A 52 6.30 -6.46 7.52
N TYR A 53 4.98 -6.37 7.35
CA TYR A 53 4.10 -7.53 7.38
C TYR A 53 4.32 -8.50 6.21
N ILE A 54 4.51 -8.00 4.99
CA ILE A 54 4.88 -8.83 3.83
C ILE A 54 6.18 -9.59 4.10
N MET A 55 7.19 -8.89 4.61
CA MET A 55 8.49 -9.49 4.93
C MET A 55 8.39 -10.49 6.09
N LYS A 56 7.56 -10.23 7.09
CA LYS A 56 7.25 -11.16 8.17
C LYS A 56 6.63 -12.44 7.61
N LYS A 57 5.62 -12.33 6.75
CA LYS A 57 4.97 -13.49 6.11
C LYS A 57 5.93 -14.29 5.23
N ARG A 58 6.84 -13.62 4.52
CA ARG A 58 7.92 -14.28 3.79
C ARG A 58 8.79 -15.12 4.72
N ARG A 59 9.20 -14.59 5.89
CA ARG A 59 10.02 -15.34 6.86
C ARG A 59 9.26 -16.52 7.47
N GLU A 60 7.96 -16.35 7.74
CA GLU A 60 7.11 -17.38 8.36
C GLU A 60 6.76 -18.53 7.42
N THR A 61 6.53 -18.23 6.14
CA THR A 61 5.95 -19.19 5.18
C THR A 61 6.91 -19.60 4.05
N GLY A 62 8.03 -18.91 3.91
CA GLY A 62 8.92 -19.02 2.75
C GLY A 62 8.37 -18.38 1.47
N GLN A 63 7.09 -17.98 1.45
CA GLN A 63 6.43 -17.42 0.27
C GLN A 63 6.73 -15.92 0.15
N ASN A 64 7.41 -15.51 -0.93
CA ASN A 64 7.69 -14.12 -1.20
C ASN A 64 6.62 -13.52 -2.11
N LEU A 65 5.67 -12.76 -1.54
CA LEU A 65 4.61 -12.11 -2.32
C LEU A 65 5.13 -11.05 -3.30
N LEU A 66 6.37 -10.58 -3.14
CA LEU A 66 7.00 -9.65 -4.08
C LEU A 66 7.72 -10.37 -5.22
N ASP A 67 7.91 -11.68 -5.12
CA ASP A 67 8.52 -12.47 -6.18
C ASP A 67 7.54 -12.61 -7.36
N GLY A 68 8.06 -12.50 -8.57
CA GLY A 68 7.25 -12.44 -9.80
C GLY A 68 6.52 -11.11 -10.05
N ILE A 69 6.54 -10.13 -9.11
CA ILE A 69 5.99 -8.79 -9.36
C ILE A 69 7.00 -7.95 -10.14
N SER A 70 6.63 -7.59 -11.38
CA SER A 70 7.40 -6.63 -12.17
C SER A 70 6.99 -5.20 -11.83
N PHE A 71 7.74 -4.54 -10.95
CA PHE A 71 7.56 -3.11 -10.67
C PHE A 71 7.68 -2.26 -11.92
N ARG A 72 8.56 -2.64 -12.86
CA ARG A 72 8.66 -1.96 -14.16
C ARG A 72 7.33 -1.95 -14.91
N ASN A 73 6.53 -3.02 -14.84
CA ASN A 73 5.22 -3.08 -15.49
C ASN A 73 4.17 -2.25 -14.74
N ILE A 74 4.33 -2.08 -13.42
CA ILE A 74 3.44 -1.24 -12.59
C ILE A 74 3.66 0.24 -12.94
N TRP A 75 4.90 0.70 -13.00
CA TRP A 75 5.24 2.12 -13.25
C TRP A 75 5.14 2.57 -14.71
N ARG A 76 4.90 1.63 -15.64
CA ARG A 76 4.73 1.92 -17.08
C ARG A 76 3.27 2.07 -17.50
N ARG A 77 2.33 1.72 -16.63
CA ARG A 77 0.90 2.02 -16.81
C ARG A 77 0.64 3.46 -16.39
#